data_AF-A0A817G036-F1
#
_entry.id   AF-A0A817G036-F1
#
_cell.length_a   1.000
_cell.length_b   1.000
_cell.length_c   1.000
_cell.angle_alpha   90.00
_cell.angle_beta   90.00
_cell.angle_gamma   90.00
#
_symmetry.space_group_name_H-M   'P 1'
#
loop_
_entity.id
_entity.type
_entity.pdbx_description
1 polymer ?
#
loop_
_entity_poly.entity_id
_entity_poly.type
_entity_poly.pdbx_seq_one_letter_code
_entity_poly.pdbx_strand_id
1 'polypeptide(L)'
;MYKDNTIWTAVFTADEDAINRLIDANPNVIMSRGALGDCPIHMLFLYGTDKHLKIARDLIIRFPMIMTQIYNKPKYYGENILHIAIVKRNLDMVKWLLSDIYSVTNRQQLLTATTTGDFFKM
;
A
#
# COMPACT_ATOMS: atom_id res chain seq x y z
N MET A 1 14.00 -10.74 -8.62
CA MET A 1 14.84 -10.19 -7.52
C MET A 1 14.99 -8.70 -7.80
N TYR A 2 14.53 -7.83 -6.89
CA TYR A 2 14.65 -6.39 -7.08
C TYR A 2 16.13 -5.98 -7.08
N LYS A 3 16.51 -5.02 -7.92
CA LYS A 3 17.88 -4.48 -7.91
C LYS A 3 18.12 -3.76 -6.57
N ASP A 4 19.36 -3.80 -6.09
CA ASP A 4 19.78 -3.04 -4.91
C ASP A 4 19.51 -1.54 -5.11
N ASN A 5 19.16 -0.84 -4.03
CA ASN A 5 18.82 0.59 -4.02
C ASN A 5 17.54 0.99 -4.79
N THR A 6 16.53 0.11 -4.85
CA THR A 6 15.20 0.46 -5.34
C THR A 6 14.19 0.59 -4.20
N ILE A 7 13.09 1.32 -4.44
CA ILE A 7 11.99 1.45 -3.48
C ILE A 7 11.45 0.08 -3.05
N TRP A 8 11.48 -0.91 -3.94
CA TRP A 8 11.00 -2.25 -3.68
C TRP A 8 11.88 -3.00 -2.69
N THR A 9 13.21 -2.91 -2.84
CA THR A 9 14.15 -3.49 -1.88
C THR A 9 14.03 -2.79 -0.52
N ALA A 10 13.92 -1.46 -0.50
CA ALA A 10 13.77 -0.69 0.74
C ALA A 10 12.45 -1.01 1.46
N VAL A 11 11.35 -1.19 0.73
CA VAL A 11 10.07 -1.63 1.31
C VAL A 11 10.14 -3.07 1.80
N PHE A 12 10.78 -3.96 1.04
CA PHE A 12 10.97 -5.36 1.45
C PHE A 12 11.75 -5.51 2.76
N THR A 13 12.76 -4.66 2.99
CA THR A 13 13.58 -4.66 4.21
C THR A 13 13.07 -3.72 5.30
N ALA A 14 11.95 -3.01 5.06
CA ALA A 14 11.46 -1.92 5.92
C ALA A 14 12.56 -0.91 6.29
N ASP A 15 13.40 -0.53 5.34
CA ASP A 15 14.42 0.50 5.49
C ASP A 15 13.79 1.90 5.30
N GLU A 16 13.29 2.48 6.40
CA GLU A 16 12.63 3.78 6.43
C GLU A 16 13.53 4.91 5.90
N ASP A 17 14.83 4.86 6.21
CA ASP A 17 15.78 5.88 5.76
C ASP A 17 16.01 5.80 4.26
N ALA A 18 16.16 4.59 3.71
CA ALA A 18 16.26 4.40 2.27
C ALA A 18 14.98 4.83 1.54
N ILE A 19 13.80 4.50 2.09
CA ILE A 19 12.52 4.95 1.56
C ILE A 19 12.48 6.47 1.51
N ASN A 20 12.79 7.15 2.62
CA ASN A 20 12.76 8.61 2.70
C ASN A 20 13.75 9.25 1.71
N ARG A 21 15.00 8.76 1.63
CA ARG A 21 15.98 9.25 0.65
C ARG A 21 15.49 9.12 -0.79
N LEU A 22 14.87 7.99 -1.13
CA LEU A 22 14.33 7.75 -2.48
C LEU A 22 13.15 8.67 -2.79
N ILE A 23 12.28 8.92 -1.80
CA ILE A 23 11.16 9.86 -1.91
C ILE A 23 11.66 11.28 -2.09
N ASP A 24 12.65 11.70 -1.32
CA ASP A 24 13.19 13.06 -1.38
C ASP A 24 13.89 13.30 -2.73
N ALA A 25 14.53 12.27 -3.31
CA ALA A 25 15.10 12.33 -4.65
C ALA A 25 14.02 12.34 -5.76
N ASN A 26 12.94 11.56 -5.59
CA ASN A 26 11.81 11.54 -6.52
C ASN A 26 10.51 11.13 -5.80
N PRO A 27 9.62 12.09 -5.46
CA PRO A 27 8.41 11.78 -4.70
C PRO A 27 7.47 10.80 -5.41
N ASN A 28 7.49 10.74 -6.74
CA ASN A 28 6.64 9.83 -7.51
C ASN A 28 7.04 8.36 -7.35
N VAL A 29 8.19 8.06 -6.74
CA VAL A 29 8.65 6.69 -6.50
C VAL A 29 7.65 5.88 -5.66
N ILE A 30 6.89 6.53 -4.77
CA ILE A 30 5.84 5.88 -3.94
C ILE A 30 4.62 5.41 -4.76
N MET A 31 4.47 5.94 -5.98
CA MET A 31 3.41 5.59 -6.93
C MET A 31 3.92 4.62 -8.01
N SER A 32 5.19 4.20 -7.93
CA SER A 32 5.76 3.24 -8.88
C SER A 32 4.97 1.93 -8.87
N ARG A 33 4.98 1.25 -10.02
CA ARG A 33 4.21 0.02 -10.23
C ARG A 33 5.14 -1.19 -10.31
N GLY A 34 4.84 -2.18 -9.47
CA GLY A 34 5.50 -3.48 -9.50
C GLY A 34 5.00 -4.34 -10.67
N ALA A 35 5.51 -5.58 -10.74
CA ALA A 35 5.16 -6.52 -11.80
C ALA A 35 3.66 -6.88 -11.83
N LEU A 36 2.98 -6.75 -10.68
CA LEU A 36 1.55 -7.05 -10.53
C LEU A 36 0.69 -5.78 -10.46
N GLY A 37 1.27 -4.62 -10.75
CA GLY A 37 0.54 -3.35 -10.67
C GLY A 37 0.34 -2.82 -9.25
N ASP A 38 0.98 -3.46 -8.27
CA ASP A 38 1.10 -2.99 -6.90
C ASP A 38 1.89 -1.67 -6.84
N CYS A 39 1.55 -0.85 -5.85
CA CYS A 39 2.39 0.25 -5.37
C CYS A 39 3.15 -0.16 -4.09
N PRO A 40 4.27 0.50 -3.75
CA PRO A 40 5.01 0.34 -2.49
C PRO A 40 4.13 0.18 -1.24
N ILE A 41 3.05 0.95 -1.12
CA ILE A 41 2.14 0.87 0.03
C ILE A 41 1.45 -0.49 0.19
N HIS A 42 1.13 -1.18 -0.91
CA HIS A 42 0.56 -2.53 -0.86
C HIS A 42 1.55 -3.51 -0.25
N MET A 43 2.82 -3.39 -0.61
CA MET A 43 3.88 -4.26 -0.09
C MET A 43 4.15 -4.00 1.40
N LEU A 44 4.10 -2.75 1.86
CA LEU A 44 4.17 -2.45 3.30
C LEU A 44 3.03 -3.13 4.08
N PHE A 45 1.80 -3.09 3.57
CA PHE A 45 0.66 -3.80 4.18
C PHE A 45 0.78 -5.33 4.06
N LEU A 46 1.28 -5.82 2.93
CA LEU A 46 1.42 -7.26 2.66
C LEU A 46 2.50 -7.89 3.53
N TYR A 47 3.66 -7.25 3.73
CA TYR A 47 4.67 -7.73 4.67
C TYR A 47 4.19 -7.57 6.11
N GLY A 48 3.62 -6.41 6.45
CA GLY A 48 2.73 -6.25 7.61
C GLY A 48 3.37 -6.43 8.99
N THR A 49 4.70 -6.39 9.12
CA THR A 49 5.32 -6.31 10.45
C THR A 49 5.08 -4.93 11.06
N ASP A 50 5.25 -4.77 12.37
CA ASP A 50 5.04 -3.49 13.06
C ASP A 50 5.85 -2.35 12.44
N LYS A 51 7.08 -2.64 12.00
CA LYS A 51 7.93 -1.67 11.29
C LYS A 51 7.34 -1.27 9.94
N HIS A 52 6.89 -2.23 9.14
CA HIS A 52 6.26 -1.92 7.84
C HIS A 52 4.98 -1.10 8.02
N LEU A 53 4.14 -1.46 9.01
CA LEU A 53 2.89 -0.76 9.25
C LEU A 53 3.09 0.63 9.84
N LYS A 54 4.11 0.84 10.70
CA LYS A 54 4.53 2.19 11.12
C LYS A 54 4.87 3.05 9.90
N ILE A 55 5.77 2.56 9.04
CA ILE A 55 6.18 3.28 7.82
C ILE A 55 4.97 3.55 6.92
N ALA A 56 4.07 2.57 6.74
CA ALA A 56 2.86 2.75 5.95
C ALA A 56 1.96 3.88 6.48
N ARG A 57 1.78 3.96 7.80
CA ARG A 57 1.01 5.04 8.43
C ARG A 57 1.65 6.40 8.19
N ASP A 58 2.96 6.49 8.42
CA ASP A 58 3.73 7.72 8.25
C ASP A 58 3.64 8.21 6.78
N LEU A 59 3.76 7.29 5.81
CA LEU A 59 3.63 7.61 4.39
C LEU A 59 2.21 8.02 3.97
N ILE A 60 1.16 7.38 4.49
CA ILE A 60 -0.23 7.76 4.18
C ILE A 60 -0.55 9.13 4.76
N ILE A 61 -0.04 9.45 5.95
CA ILE A 61 -0.20 10.79 6.54
C ILE A 61 0.51 11.84 5.67
N ARG A 62 1.75 11.57 5.22
CA ARG A 62 2.53 12.48 4.37
C ARG A 62 1.97 12.58 2.93
N PHE A 63 1.40 11.49 2.42
CA PHE A 63 0.94 11.34 1.04
C PHE A 63 -0.43 10.65 0.97
N PRO A 64 -1.53 11.33 1.34
CA PRO A 64 -2.85 10.70 1.47
C PRO A 64 -3.37 10.02 0.19
N MET A 65 -2.90 10.45 -0.99
CA MET A 65 -3.30 9.87 -2.28
C MET A 65 -2.86 8.41 -2.47
N ILE A 66 -1.84 7.94 -1.73
CA ILE A 66 -1.37 6.55 -1.85
C ILE A 66 -2.34 5.55 -1.20
N MET A 67 -3.19 6.03 -0.27
CA MET A 67 -4.12 5.19 0.47
C MET A 67 -5.12 4.47 -0.43
N THR A 68 -5.54 5.11 -1.52
CA THR A 68 -6.62 4.63 -2.39
C THR A 68 -6.10 3.85 -3.60
N GLN A 69 -4.80 3.55 -3.63
CA GLN A 69 -4.23 2.78 -4.73
C GLN A 69 -4.77 1.35 -4.74
N ILE A 70 -4.94 0.84 -5.96
CA ILE A 70 -5.31 -0.55 -6.24
C ILE A 70 -4.19 -1.23 -7.03
N TYR A 71 -4.12 -2.55 -6.95
CA TYR A 71 -3.45 -3.38 -7.96
C TYR A 71 -4.12 -3.14 -9.31
N ASN A 72 -3.32 -2.84 -10.34
CA ASN A 72 -3.83 -2.47 -11.67
C ASN A 72 -3.52 -3.49 -12.78
N LYS A 73 -3.06 -4.70 -12.44
CA LYS A 73 -2.83 -5.79 -13.40
C LYS A 73 -3.84 -6.92 -13.21
N PRO A 74 -4.09 -7.74 -14.26
CA PRO A 74 -5.19 -8.69 -14.28
C PRO A 74 -5.25 -9.64 -13.10
N LYS A 75 -4.11 -10.10 -12.58
CA LYS A 75 -4.09 -11.12 -11.51
C LYS A 75 -4.83 -10.67 -10.24
N TYR A 76 -4.54 -9.48 -9.75
CA TYR A 76 -5.07 -8.96 -8.47
C TYR A 76 -5.87 -7.67 -8.64
N TYR A 77 -6.35 -7.39 -9.86
CA TYR A 77 -6.99 -6.12 -10.20
C TYR A 77 -8.06 -5.71 -9.17
N GLY A 78 -7.97 -4.46 -8.71
CA GLY A 78 -8.94 -3.87 -7.77
C GLY A 78 -8.64 -4.11 -6.28
N GLU A 79 -7.70 -5.00 -5.93
CA GLU A 79 -7.25 -5.16 -4.55
C GLU A 79 -6.59 -3.87 -4.04
N ASN A 80 -6.90 -3.46 -2.80
CA ASN A 80 -6.33 -2.30 -2.13
C ASN A 80 -5.81 -2.67 -0.73
N ILE A 81 -5.23 -1.71 -0.02
CA ILE A 81 -4.67 -1.93 1.32
C ILE A 81 -5.71 -2.29 2.40
N LEU A 82 -7.00 -1.95 2.21
CA LEU A 82 -8.07 -2.38 3.11
C LEU A 82 -8.34 -3.89 2.97
N HIS A 83 -8.41 -4.41 1.74
CA HIS A 83 -8.53 -5.85 1.50
C HIS A 83 -7.39 -6.62 2.17
N ILE A 84 -6.16 -6.15 1.99
CA ILE A 84 -4.96 -6.77 2.60
C ILE A 84 -5.07 -6.75 4.13
N ALA A 85 -5.45 -5.62 4.74
CA ALA A 85 -5.60 -5.50 6.19
C ALA A 85 -6.66 -6.48 6.75
N ILE A 86 -7.77 -6.67 6.03
CA ILE A 86 -8.83 -7.64 6.38
C ILE A 86 -8.30 -9.08 6.30
N VAL A 87 -7.64 -9.45 5.20
CA VAL A 87 -7.06 -10.81 5.03
C VAL A 87 -5.99 -11.09 6.09
N LYS A 88 -5.20 -10.07 6.46
CA LYS A 88 -4.19 -10.15 7.53
C LYS A 88 -4.79 -10.15 8.94
N ARG A 89 -6.12 -10.02 9.08
CA ARG A 89 -6.86 -9.94 10.35
C ARG A 89 -6.34 -8.84 11.28
N ASN A 90 -5.83 -7.75 10.71
CA ASN A 90 -5.31 -6.63 11.50
C ASN A 90 -6.43 -5.61 11.74
N LEU A 91 -7.20 -5.83 12.81
CA LEU A 91 -8.34 -4.98 13.18
C LEU A 91 -7.93 -3.52 13.42
N ASP A 92 -6.75 -3.29 13.98
CA ASP A 92 -6.26 -1.95 14.28
C ASP A 92 -6.03 -1.15 13.00
N MET A 93 -5.40 -1.76 11.99
CA MET A 93 -5.21 -1.13 10.68
C MET A 93 -6.55 -0.93 9.94
N VAL A 94 -7.50 -1.87 10.05
CA VAL A 94 -8.84 -1.70 9.48
C VAL A 94 -9.54 -0.48 10.10
N LYS A 95 -9.57 -0.37 11.42
CA LYS A 95 -10.16 0.79 12.12
C LYS A 95 -9.46 2.08 11.76
N TRP A 96 -8.13 2.06 11.71
CA TRP A 96 -7.32 3.23 11.38
C TRP A 96 -7.58 3.72 9.95
N LEU A 97 -7.62 2.83 8.95
CA LEU A 97 -7.94 3.16 7.56
C LEU A 97 -9.35 3.75 7.39
N LEU A 98 -10.29 3.37 8.26
CA LEU A 98 -11.69 3.83 8.23
C LEU A 98 -11.97 4.98 9.22
N SER A 99 -10.95 5.46 9.92
CA SER A 99 -11.11 6.52 10.93
C SER A 99 -11.39 7.89 10.30
N ASP A 100 -12.06 8.76 11.04
CA ASP A 100 -12.49 10.09 10.56
C ASP A 100 -11.34 11.07 10.31
N ILE A 101 -10.08 10.70 10.60
CA ILE A 101 -8.90 11.50 10.22
C ILE A 101 -8.71 11.55 8.70
N TYR A 102 -9.30 10.60 7.98
CA TYR A 102 -9.26 10.53 6.51
C TYR A 102 -10.56 11.05 5.90
N SER A 103 -10.43 11.66 4.72
CA SER A 103 -11.57 12.19 3.99
C SER A 103 -12.62 11.09 3.75
N VAL A 104 -13.90 11.48 3.79
CA VAL A 104 -15.02 10.58 3.48
C VAL A 104 -14.83 9.95 2.10
N THR A 105 -14.32 10.72 1.12
CA THR A 105 -14.02 10.23 -0.23
C THR A 105 -12.99 9.11 -0.23
N ASN A 106 -11.87 9.25 0.48
CA ASN A 106 -10.85 8.20 0.53
C ASN A 106 -11.39 6.93 1.19
N ARG A 107 -12.12 7.08 2.29
CA ARG A 107 -12.76 5.94 2.98
C ARG A 107 -13.80 5.25 2.10
N GLN A 108 -14.62 6.02 1.40
CA GLN A 108 -15.59 5.46 0.46
C GLN A 108 -14.89 4.69 -0.66
N GLN A 109 -13.82 5.23 -1.25
CA GLN A 109 -13.05 4.53 -2.28
C GLN A 109 -12.47 3.20 -1.76
N LEU A 110 -11.96 3.18 -0.53
CA LEU A 110 -11.49 1.95 0.09
C LEU A 110 -12.61 0.90 0.24
N LEU A 111 -13.78 1.33 0.73
CA LEU A 111 -14.94 0.48 1.00
C LEU A 111 -15.64 -0.02 -0.27
N THR A 112 -15.63 0.75 -1.35
CA THR A 112 -16.32 0.40 -2.61
C THR A 112 -15.42 -0.28 -3.62
N ALA A 113 -14.12 -0.36 -3.37
CA ALA A 113 -13.21 -1.09 -4.25
C ALA A 113 -13.61 -2.56 -4.31
N THR A 114 -13.63 -3.13 -5.51
CA THR A 114 -13.95 -4.55 -5.73
C THR A 114 -12.77 -5.25 -6.38
N THR A 115 -12.43 -6.42 -5.86
CA THR A 115 -11.41 -7.29 -6.45
C THR A 115 -12.02 -8.06 -7.62
N THR A 116 -11.63 -7.72 -8.84
CA THR A 116 -12.12 -8.38 -10.08
C THR A 116 -10.99 -9.06 -10.86
N GLY A 117 -9.81 -9.14 -10.26
CA GLY A 117 -8.68 -9.84 -10.83
C GLY A 117 -8.91 -11.35 -11.03
N ASP A 118 -8.16 -11.95 -11.94
CA ASP A 118 -8.30 -13.36 -12.34
C ASP A 118 -8.07 -14.32 -11.17
N PHE A 119 -7.31 -13.91 -10.15
CA PHE A 119 -7.16 -14.68 -8.92
C PHE A 119 -8.49 -14.86 -8.14
N PHE A 120 -9.42 -13.91 -8.26
CA PHE A 120 -10.68 -13.88 -7.50
C PHE A 120 -11.86 -14.46 -8.28
N LYS A 121 -11.67 -14.79 -9.56
CA LYS A 121 -12.67 -15.47 -10.38
C LYS A 121 -12.56 -16.97 -10.10
N MET A 122 -13.54 -17.52 -9.41
CA MET A 122 -13.73 -18.97 -9.28
C MET A 122 -14.40 -19.53 -10.54
#